data_AF-A0A3D4EM72-F1
#
_entry.id   AF-A0A3D4EM72-F1
#
_cell.length_a   1.000
_cell.length_b   1.000
_cell.length_c   1.000
_cell.angle_alpha   90.00
_cell.angle_beta   90.00
_cell.angle_gamma   90.00
#
_symmetry.space_group_name_H-M   'P 1'
#
loop_
_entity.id
_entity.type
_entity.pdbx_description
1 polymer ?
#
loop_
_entity_poly.entity_id
_entity_poly.type
_entity_poly.pdbx_seq_one_letter_code
_entity_poly.pdbx_strand_id
1 'polypeptide(L)'
;KVPQIGWNEIESLKTPLFTGIPENSFMYLVHSFYAPNCDQKIATTTYDVDYASALQKDNFYGVQFHPEKSGIVGQEILKNFCQL
;
A
#
# COMPACT_ATOMS: atom_id res chain seq x y z
N LYS A 1 18.08 4.64 1.88
CA LYS A 1 19.09 3.55 1.68
C LYS A 1 18.41 2.36 1.02
N VAL A 2 18.86 1.87 -0.14
CA VAL A 2 18.23 0.74 -0.86
C VAL A 2 18.79 -0.60 -0.34
N PRO A 3 17.97 -1.66 -0.20
CA PRO A 3 16.49 -1.72 -0.34
C PRO A 3 15.75 -0.97 0.77
N GLN A 4 14.51 -0.54 0.49
CA GLN A 4 13.59 -0.19 1.56
C GLN A 4 13.18 -1.47 2.27
N ILE A 5 13.59 -1.60 3.54
CA ILE A 5 13.22 -2.73 4.41
C ILE A 5 12.68 -2.18 5.72
N GLY A 6 11.46 -2.58 6.07
CA GLY A 6 10.86 -2.30 7.35
C GLY A 6 9.46 -1.73 7.24
N TRP A 7 8.99 -1.16 8.35
CA TRP A 7 7.69 -0.52 8.41
C TRP A 7 7.78 0.91 7.90
N ASN A 8 6.83 1.30 7.04
CA ASN A 8 6.68 2.68 6.58
C ASN A 8 5.19 3.01 6.41
N GLU A 9 4.87 4.30 6.37
CA GLU A 9 3.50 4.79 6.26
C GLU A 9 2.97 4.62 4.82
N ILE A 10 1.69 4.24 4.72
CA ILE A 10 0.92 4.40 3.49
C ILE A 10 0.03 5.63 3.61
N GLU A 11 -0.01 6.40 2.53
CA GLU A 11 -0.65 7.71 2.48
C GLU A 11 -1.59 7.80 1.28
N SER A 12 -2.41 8.86 1.24
CA SER A 12 -3.31 9.17 0.13
C SER A 12 -4.23 8.01 -0.22
N LEU A 13 -4.79 7.35 0.79
CA LEU A 13 -5.59 6.13 0.64
C LEU A 13 -6.87 6.40 -0.15
N LYS A 14 -7.10 5.60 -1.20
CA LYS A 14 -8.29 5.68 -2.06
C LYS A 14 -8.93 4.32 -2.23
N THR A 15 -10.19 4.32 -2.64
CA THR A 15 -11.01 3.14 -2.95
C THR A 15 -11.46 2.37 -1.69
N PRO A 16 -12.47 1.49 -1.83
CA PRO A 16 -12.94 0.69 -0.69
C PRO A 16 -11.91 -0.35 -0.19
N LEU A 17 -10.79 -0.58 -0.89
CA LEU A 17 -9.71 -1.44 -0.38
C LEU A 17 -9.19 -0.96 1.00
N PHE A 18 -9.19 0.35 1.24
CA PHE A 18 -8.74 0.95 2.50
C PHE A 18 -9.88 1.39 3.42
N THR A 19 -11.10 0.86 3.24
CA THR A 19 -12.21 1.17 4.16
C THR A 19 -11.84 0.83 5.60
N GLY A 20 -11.97 1.81 6.50
CA GLY A 20 -11.64 1.65 7.92
C GLY A 20 -10.14 1.69 8.25
N ILE A 21 -9.27 1.92 7.27
CA ILE A 21 -7.82 2.07 7.48
C ILE A 21 -7.49 3.55 7.74
N PRO A 22 -6.86 3.89 8.89
CA PRO A 22 -6.39 5.24 9.13
C PRO A 22 -5.32 5.68 8.13
N GLU A 23 -5.35 6.95 7.73
CA GLU A 23 -4.26 7.59 7.00
C GLU A 23 -2.94 7.46 7.78
N ASN A 24 -1.81 7.35 7.08
CA ASN A 24 -0.47 7.16 7.65
C ASN A 24 -0.31 5.85 8.46
N SER A 25 -1.11 4.82 8.17
CA SER A 25 -0.93 3.51 8.80
C SER A 25 0.38 2.85 8.36
N PHE A 26 1.06 2.18 9.28
CA PHE A 26 2.30 1.47 8.97
C PHE A 26 2.06 0.13 8.26
N MET A 27 2.79 -0.09 7.18
CA MET A 27 2.83 -1.34 6.41
C MET A 27 4.26 -1.87 6.32
N TYR A 28 4.43 -3.18 6.21
CA TYR A 28 5.73 -3.81 6.04
C TYR A 28 6.15 -3.83 4.55
N LEU A 29 7.27 -3.20 4.24
CA LEU A 29 7.84 -3.12 2.90
C LEU A 29 9.23 -3.77 2.84
N VAL A 30 9.49 -4.50 1.76
CA VAL A 30 10.78 -5.13 1.47
C VAL A 30 10.99 -5.17 -0.05
N HIS A 31 11.54 -4.09 -0.61
CA HIS A 31 11.76 -3.97 -2.05
C HIS A 31 12.94 -3.05 -2.40
N SER A 32 13.51 -3.26 -3.59
CA SER A 32 14.57 -2.41 -4.17
C SER A 32 14.07 -1.54 -5.33
N PHE A 33 12.94 -1.90 -5.91
CA PHE A 33 12.33 -1.25 -7.07
C PHE A 33 10.89 -0.91 -6.74
N TYR A 34 10.40 0.19 -7.29
CA TYR A 34 9.06 0.70 -7.06
C TYR A 34 8.39 1.12 -8.37
N ALA A 35 7.06 1.18 -8.36
CA ALA A 35 6.30 1.80 -9.44
C ALA A 35 6.23 3.33 -9.22
N PRO A 36 6.62 4.16 -10.20
CA PRO A 36 6.41 5.60 -10.09
C PRO A 36 4.90 5.92 -10.01
N ASN A 37 4.58 7.12 -9.53
CA ASN A 37 3.20 7.59 -9.48
C ASN A 37 2.54 7.57 -10.87
N CYS A 38 1.28 7.15 -10.91
CA CYS A 38 0.44 7.14 -12.10
C CYS A 38 -1.04 7.35 -11.72
N ASP A 39 -1.90 7.48 -12.73
CA ASP A 39 -3.34 7.72 -12.56
C ASP A 39 -4.05 6.58 -11.81
N GLN A 40 -3.50 5.36 -11.89
CA GLN A 40 -4.04 4.17 -11.23
C GLN A 40 -3.63 4.06 -9.76
N LYS A 41 -2.86 5.00 -9.20
CA LYS A 41 -2.43 4.92 -7.80
C LYS A 41 -3.60 5.12 -6.84
N ILE A 42 -3.66 4.25 -5.84
CA ILE A 42 -4.65 4.28 -4.77
C ILE A 42 -4.04 4.42 -3.38
N ALA A 43 -2.71 4.31 -3.26
CA ALA A 43 -1.95 4.73 -2.09
C ALA A 43 -0.52 5.08 -2.50
N THR A 44 0.14 5.91 -1.70
CA THR A 44 1.55 6.27 -1.83
C THR A 44 2.35 5.91 -0.60
N THR A 45 3.68 5.90 -0.74
CA THR A 45 4.63 5.84 0.38
C THR A 45 5.80 6.74 0.04
N THR A 46 6.28 7.52 1.02
CA THR A 46 7.49 8.33 0.88
C THR A 46 8.70 7.56 1.45
N TYR A 47 9.71 7.31 0.61
CA TYR A 47 11.01 6.76 1.04
C TYR A 47 12.14 7.36 0.20
N ASP A 48 12.70 8.49 0.66
CA ASP A 48 13.56 9.41 -0.09
C ASP A 48 12.88 10.04 -1.34
N VAL A 49 11.91 9.34 -1.93
CA VAL A 49 11.05 9.72 -3.05
C VAL A 49 9.61 9.28 -2.77
N ASP A 50 8.63 9.94 -3.37
CA ASP A 50 7.22 9.53 -3.35
C ASP A 50 6.94 8.53 -4.49
N TYR A 51 6.27 7.43 -4.18
CA TYR A 51 5.94 6.39 -5.16
C TYR A 51 4.60 5.70 -4.88
N ALA A 52 4.06 5.00 -5.88
CA ALA A 52 2.81 4.28 -5.75
C ALA A 52 3.01 3.00 -4.92
N SER A 53 2.45 2.97 -3.71
CA SER A 53 2.50 1.80 -2.82
C SER A 53 1.29 0.88 -3.00
N ALA A 54 0.23 1.35 -3.67
CA ALA A 54 -0.87 0.54 -4.15
C ALA A 54 -1.48 1.10 -5.45
N LEU A 55 -1.97 0.19 -6.30
CA LEU A 55 -2.52 0.47 -7.62
C LEU A 55 -3.87 -0.24 -7.80
N GLN A 56 -4.79 0.38 -8.54
CA GLN A 56 -6.01 -0.27 -9.03
C GLN A 56 -6.24 0.07 -10.50
N LYS A 57 -6.61 -0.94 -11.29
CA LYS A 57 -7.23 -0.76 -12.60
C LYS A 57 -8.36 -1.77 -12.78
N ASP A 58 -9.58 -1.28 -12.96
CA ASP A 58 -10.78 -2.13 -13.06
C ASP A 58 -10.86 -3.08 -11.84
N ASN A 59 -10.88 -4.39 -12.08
CA ASN A 59 -10.87 -5.43 -11.05
C ASN A 59 -9.46 -5.89 -10.61
N PHE A 60 -8.40 -5.27 -11.15
CA PHE A 60 -7.02 -5.58 -10.77
C PHE A 60 -6.55 -4.67 -9.64
N TYR A 61 -5.99 -5.28 -8.60
CA TYR A 61 -5.39 -4.61 -7.45
C TYR A 61 -3.95 -5.09 -7.27
N GLY A 62 -3.06 -4.18 -6.88
CA GLY A 62 -1.69 -4.49 -6.53
C GLY A 62 -1.23 -3.62 -5.38
N VAL A 63 -0.50 -4.22 -4.44
CA VAL A 63 0.13 -3.52 -3.30
C VAL A 63 1.62 -3.84 -3.29
N GLN A 64 2.44 -2.83 -3.02
CA GLN A 64 3.89 -2.97 -2.93
C GLN A 64 4.33 -3.45 -1.54
N PHE A 65 3.55 -3.13 -0.50
CA PHE A 65 3.72 -3.67 0.84
C PHE A 65 3.16 -5.10 0.95
N HIS A 66 3.54 -5.78 2.03
CA HIS A 66 3.10 -7.15 2.33
C HIS A 66 1.96 -7.11 3.36
N PRO A 67 0.68 -7.09 2.95
CA PRO A 67 -0.44 -7.01 3.89
C PRO A 67 -0.46 -8.21 4.86
N GLU A 68 -0.02 -9.39 4.43
CA GLU A 68 0.10 -10.60 5.25
C GLU A 68 1.17 -10.49 6.35
N LYS A 69 2.09 -9.53 6.23
CA LYS A 69 3.15 -9.23 7.22
C LYS A 69 2.90 -7.92 7.97
N SER A 70 1.76 -7.25 7.71
CA SER A 70 1.49 -5.90 8.20
C SER A 70 0.49 -5.86 9.37
N GLY A 71 0.40 -6.95 10.14
CA GLY A 71 -0.41 -7.04 11.35
C GLY A 71 -1.90 -6.83 11.12
N ILE A 72 -2.58 -6.21 12.10
CA ILE A 72 -4.03 -6.01 12.08
C ILE A 72 -4.47 -5.13 10.90
N VAL A 73 -3.68 -4.10 10.57
CA VAL A 73 -4.02 -3.20 9.46
C VAL A 73 -3.93 -3.93 8.12
N GLY A 74 -2.87 -4.72 7.91
CA GLY A 74 -2.73 -5.55 6.71
C GLY A 74 -3.82 -6.63 6.59
N GLN A 75 -4.22 -7.23 7.71
CA GLN A 75 -5.34 -8.17 7.75
C GLN A 75 -6.66 -7.51 7.33
N GLU A 76 -6.94 -6.29 7.79
CA GLU A 76 -8.18 -5.60 7.42
C GLU A 76 -8.19 -5.23 5.93
N ILE A 77 -7.05 -4.87 5.33
CA ILE A 77 -6.93 -4.67 3.87
C ILE A 77 -7.25 -5.95 3.09
N LEU A 78 -6.74 -7.11 3.54
CA LEU A 78 -7.06 -8.39 2.90
C LEU A 78 -8.56 -8.73 3.02
N LYS A 79 -9.15 -8.46 4.18
CA LYS A 79 -10.59 -8.65 4.40
C LYS A 79 -11.41 -7.73 3.50
N ASN A 80 -11.03 -6.45 3.39
CA ASN A 80 -11.67 -5.50 2.48
C ASN A 80 -11.59 -6.02 1.05
N PHE A 81 -10.42 -6.48 0.58
CA PHE A 81 -10.26 -7.05 -0.76
C PHE A 81 -11.20 -8.24 -1.04
N CYS A 82 -11.39 -9.13 -0.07
CA CYS A 82 -12.32 -10.27 -0.19
C CYS A 82 -13.81 -9.85 -0.23
N GLN A 83 -14.13 -8.59 0.05
CA GLN A 83 -15.49 -8.05 0.08
C GLN A 83 -15.79 -7.10 -1.11
N LEU A 84 -14.82 -6.90 -2.02
CA LEU A 84 -14.97 -6.13 -3.26
C LEU A 84 -15.56 -6.98 -4.38
#